data_AF-A0AAJ1BW22-F1
#
_entry.id   AF-A0AAJ1BW22-F1
#
_cell.length_a   1.000
_cell.length_b   1.000
_cell.length_c   1.000
_cell.angle_alpha   90.00
_cell.angle_beta   90.00
_cell.angle_gamma   90.00
#
_symmetry.space_group_name_H-M   'P 1'
#
loop_
_entity.id
_entity.type
_entity.pdbx_description
1 polymer ?
#
loop_
_entity_poly.entity_id
_entity_poly.type
_entity_poly.pdbx_seq_one_letter_code
_entity_poly.pdbx_strand_id
1 'polypeptide(L)'
;MTSARGEDAFQSFKQLNGTTKMPKLNAFSPNFSQTAPSRSTSKSVALEAKLTSDGEPMQQGLSWRVFSPIPGSDGKLPLLASVEGGSADFQLEPGDYFVNVSFGRAGATKKLSVPREGEVEKQVLVLDAGGILLNAVSGSDTRIPAKELKFDVYSAEVQADGERGLVLEDVKPDTIVRLNTGTYHIVSEYGSVNAVVRADIKVEAGKLTEATIQHRAAQINLKLVSEAGGEAIADTAWSVLASSGDIVAESVSAFPVMVLAEGEYTAIARNKDKIYQKDFTVSAGQNVDVELLLTK
;
A
#
# COMPACT_ATOMS: atom_id res chain seq x y z
N MET A 1 -46.80 -44.63 21.70
CA MET A 1 -45.36 -44.80 22.03
C MET A 1 -44.63 -43.92 21.04
N THR A 2 -43.90 -42.86 21.37
CA THR A 2 -43.14 -42.54 22.57
C THR A 2 -42.96 -41.02 22.57
N SER A 3 -43.42 -40.33 23.61
CA SER A 3 -43.15 -38.92 23.84
C SER A 3 -41.92 -38.82 24.74
N ALA A 4 -40.88 -38.11 24.30
CA ALA A 4 -39.73 -37.77 25.13
C ALA A 4 -39.73 -36.26 25.39
N ARG A 5 -40.03 -35.90 26.64
CA ARG A 5 -39.74 -34.61 27.28
C ARG A 5 -38.37 -34.71 27.94
N GLY A 6 -37.68 -33.58 28.01
CA GLY A 6 -36.54 -33.32 28.91
C GLY A 6 -35.60 -32.29 28.29
N GLU A 7 -35.06 -31.30 28.96
CA GLU A 7 -35.26 -30.76 30.32
C GLU A 7 -34.47 -29.43 30.34
N ASP A 8 -35.01 -28.41 31.01
CA ASP A 8 -34.34 -27.13 31.24
C ASP A 8 -33.10 -27.34 32.12
N ALA A 9 -31.91 -27.04 31.60
CA ALA A 9 -30.64 -27.22 32.31
C ALA A 9 -30.05 -25.89 32.83
N PHE A 10 -30.90 -24.95 33.26
CA PHE A 10 -30.47 -23.77 34.03
C PHE A 10 -30.97 -23.83 35.47
N GLN A 11 -30.28 -24.64 36.28
CA GLN A 11 -30.16 -24.45 37.71
C GLN A 11 -28.70 -24.76 38.04
N SER A 12 -27.86 -23.81 38.41
CA SER A 12 -27.67 -23.51 39.83
C SER A 12 -26.79 -22.27 39.99
N PHE A 13 -27.30 -21.20 40.59
CA PHE A 13 -26.45 -20.31 41.37
C PHE A 13 -27.14 -20.01 42.70
N LYS A 14 -26.57 -20.57 43.77
CA LYS A 14 -27.01 -20.40 45.16
C LYS A 14 -26.78 -18.95 45.60
N GLN A 15 -27.85 -18.29 46.06
CA GLN A 15 -27.76 -17.14 46.95
C GLN A 15 -27.13 -17.58 48.27
N LEU A 16 -26.00 -16.98 48.63
CA LEU A 16 -25.40 -17.08 49.96
C LEU A 16 -25.74 -15.81 50.74
N ASN A 17 -26.72 -15.94 51.63
CA ASN A 17 -26.88 -15.03 52.77
C ASN A 17 -25.72 -15.27 53.74
N GLY A 18 -24.93 -14.24 54.02
CA GLY A 18 -23.84 -14.29 54.99
C GLY A 18 -23.54 -12.91 55.54
N THR A 19 -24.04 -12.63 56.74
CA THR A 19 -23.73 -11.44 57.54
C THR A 19 -22.27 -11.50 58.03
N THR A 20 -21.46 -10.50 57.73
CA THR A 20 -20.20 -10.25 58.46
C THR A 20 -20.10 -8.77 58.77
N LYS A 21 -20.16 -8.45 60.07
CA LYS A 21 -19.96 -7.10 60.62
C LYS A 21 -18.54 -6.63 60.30
N MET A 22 -18.41 -5.55 59.55
CA MET A 22 -17.14 -4.82 59.39
C MET A 22 -17.02 -3.70 60.44
N PRO A 23 -15.80 -3.34 60.88
CA PRO A 23 -15.57 -2.31 61.89
C PRO A 23 -15.97 -0.92 61.38
N LYS A 24 -16.44 -0.06 62.30
CA LYS A 24 -16.84 1.33 62.02
C LYS A 24 -15.65 2.12 61.44
N LEU A 25 -15.73 2.45 60.16
CA LEU A 25 -14.83 3.41 59.54
C LEU A 25 -15.23 4.82 60.00
N ASN A 26 -14.33 5.52 60.68
CA ASN A 26 -14.50 6.92 61.01
C ASN A 26 -14.64 7.72 59.71
N ALA A 27 -15.75 8.45 59.58
CA ALA A 27 -16.01 9.37 58.49
C ALA A 27 -15.00 10.53 58.56
N PHE A 28 -13.90 10.42 57.81
CA PHE A 28 -13.13 11.58 57.41
C PHE A 28 -13.88 12.25 56.26
N SER A 29 -14.42 13.44 56.52
CA SER A 29 -14.87 14.36 55.48
C SER A 29 -13.65 15.14 54.99
N PRO A 30 -13.13 14.94 53.76
CA PRO A 30 -12.29 15.94 53.17
C PRO A 30 -13.19 17.07 52.67
N ASN A 31 -12.87 18.29 53.11
CA ASN A 31 -13.43 19.53 52.59
C ASN A 31 -13.60 19.44 51.07
N PHE A 32 -14.83 19.64 50.59
CA PHE A 32 -15.04 20.17 49.25
C PHE A 32 -14.53 21.61 49.26
N SER A 33 -13.21 21.77 49.16
CA SER A 33 -12.68 22.95 48.50
C SER A 33 -13.29 22.90 47.10
N GLN A 34 -14.24 23.80 46.85
CA GLN A 34 -14.62 24.16 45.50
C GLN A 34 -13.37 24.71 44.83
N THR A 35 -12.55 23.84 44.27
CA THR A 35 -11.74 24.23 43.13
C THR A 35 -12.78 24.49 42.05
N ALA A 36 -12.98 25.78 41.75
CA ALA A 36 -13.74 26.18 40.57
C ALA A 36 -13.37 25.26 39.40
N PRO A 37 -14.30 24.87 38.51
CA PRO A 37 -13.90 24.23 37.28
C PRO A 37 -12.88 25.17 36.65
N SER A 38 -11.66 24.67 36.41
CA SER A 38 -10.76 25.37 35.50
C SER A 38 -11.59 25.64 34.27
N ARG A 39 -11.90 26.91 33.99
CA ARG A 39 -12.57 27.29 32.75
C ARG A 39 -11.67 26.74 31.66
N SER A 40 -12.06 25.63 31.05
CA SER A 40 -11.42 25.17 29.84
C SER A 40 -11.66 26.30 28.84
N THR A 41 -10.63 27.11 28.61
CA THR A 41 -10.67 28.16 27.58
C THR A 41 -10.65 27.52 26.19
N SER A 42 -10.41 26.21 26.13
CA SER A 42 -10.62 25.34 24.98
C SER A 42 -11.96 25.57 24.29
N LYS A 43 -11.89 25.62 22.96
CA LYS A 43 -13.01 25.73 22.04
C LYS A 43 -13.14 24.42 21.29
N SER A 44 -14.39 24.03 21.03
CA SER A 44 -14.70 22.92 20.14
C SER A 44 -14.41 23.33 18.71
N VAL A 45 -13.62 22.53 18.00
CA VAL A 45 -13.30 22.71 16.59
C VAL A 45 -13.78 21.47 15.84
N ALA A 46 -14.88 21.63 15.10
CA ALA A 46 -15.41 20.60 14.23
C ALA A 46 -14.67 20.63 12.88
N LEU A 47 -14.15 19.48 12.48
CA LEU A 47 -13.39 19.28 11.25
C LEU A 47 -14.08 18.23 10.38
N GLU A 48 -14.21 18.52 9.09
CA GLU A 48 -14.69 17.59 8.08
C GLU A 48 -13.75 17.61 6.88
N ALA A 49 -13.62 16.48 6.20
CA ALA A 49 -12.91 16.43 4.94
C ALA A 49 -13.77 15.82 3.83
N LYS A 50 -13.59 16.32 2.61
CA LYS A 50 -14.31 15.90 1.41
C LYS A 50 -13.32 15.52 0.33
N LEU A 51 -13.67 14.56 -0.52
CA LEU A 51 -12.83 14.22 -1.68
C LEU A 51 -12.85 15.30 -2.77
N THR A 52 -13.99 15.99 -2.91
CA THR A 52 -14.24 17.08 -3.88
C THR A 52 -14.93 18.25 -3.18
N SER A 53 -14.96 19.44 -3.80
CA SER A 53 -15.66 20.63 -3.26
C SER A 53 -17.15 20.38 -2.99
N ASP A 54 -17.81 19.73 -3.96
CA ASP A 54 -19.25 19.48 -3.96
C ASP A 54 -19.63 18.12 -3.36
N GLY A 55 -18.65 17.36 -2.86
CA GLY A 55 -18.85 16.03 -2.30
C GLY A 55 -19.40 16.03 -0.88
N GLU A 56 -19.86 14.86 -0.44
CA GLU A 56 -20.25 14.62 0.94
C GLU A 56 -19.02 14.46 1.86
N PRO A 57 -19.14 14.79 3.15
CA PRO A 57 -18.09 14.52 4.13
C PRO A 57 -17.73 13.04 4.21
N MET A 58 -16.44 12.77 4.25
CA MET A 58 -15.89 11.44 4.44
C MET A 58 -16.24 10.92 5.84
N GLN A 59 -16.79 9.70 5.89
CA GLN A 59 -17.24 9.06 7.13
C GLN A 59 -16.16 8.18 7.79
N GLN A 60 -15.15 7.76 7.04
CA GLN A 60 -14.09 6.86 7.52
C GLN A 60 -12.80 6.96 6.69
N GLY A 61 -11.71 6.38 7.21
CA GLY A 61 -10.43 6.25 6.52
C GLY A 61 -9.54 7.51 6.56
N LEU A 62 -9.98 8.56 7.25
CA LEU A 62 -9.18 9.75 7.50
C LEU A 62 -8.30 9.56 8.72
N SER A 63 -7.13 10.18 8.70
CA SER A 63 -6.27 10.38 9.87
C SER A 63 -6.02 11.87 10.02
N TRP A 64 -6.52 12.44 11.11
CA TRP A 64 -6.40 13.85 11.47
C TRP A 64 -5.23 14.05 12.42
N ARG A 65 -4.49 15.13 12.23
CA ARG A 65 -3.36 15.53 13.09
C ARG A 65 -3.38 17.04 13.29
N VAL A 66 -3.27 17.48 14.54
CA VAL A 66 -3.16 18.89 14.92
C VAL A 66 -1.76 19.14 15.44
N PHE A 67 -1.09 20.12 14.85
CA PHE A 67 0.28 20.49 15.19
C PHE A 67 0.36 21.90 15.77
N SER A 68 1.30 22.09 16.69
CA SER A 68 1.73 23.43 17.12
C SER A 68 2.44 24.14 15.95
N PRO A 69 2.23 25.45 15.75
CA PRO A 69 2.92 26.22 14.72
C PRO A 69 4.36 26.58 15.12
N ILE A 70 4.73 26.37 16.39
CA ILE A 70 6.06 26.62 16.92
C ILE A 70 6.86 25.30 16.84
N PRO A 71 7.96 25.26 16.07
CA PRO A 71 8.83 24.09 16.01
C PRO A 71 9.44 23.75 17.37
N GLY A 72 9.60 22.45 17.63
CA GLY A 72 10.32 21.94 18.79
C GLY A 72 11.84 22.08 18.65
N SER A 73 12.57 21.56 19.63
CA SER A 73 14.04 21.56 19.63
C SER A 73 14.66 20.75 18.49
N ASP A 74 13.90 19.83 17.91
CA ASP A 74 14.28 19.03 16.74
C ASP A 74 13.96 19.72 15.39
N GLY A 75 13.41 20.94 15.43
CA GLY A 75 12.99 21.70 14.26
C GLY A 75 11.69 21.22 13.62
N LYS A 76 11.01 20.21 14.19
CA LYS A 76 9.72 19.70 13.68
C LYS A 76 8.55 20.33 14.42
N LEU A 77 7.38 20.37 13.78
CA LEU A 77 6.15 20.82 14.43
C LEU A 77 5.66 19.75 15.42
N PRO A 78 5.48 20.08 16.72
CA PRO A 78 4.97 19.13 17.70
C PRO A 78 3.54 18.69 17.39
N LEU A 79 3.28 17.38 17.42
CA LEU A 79 1.92 16.82 17.34
C LEU A 79 1.22 17.02 18.68
N LEU A 80 0.07 17.69 18.65
CA LEU A 80 -0.73 18.00 19.85
C LEU A 80 -1.90 17.04 20.03
N ALA A 81 -2.53 16.64 18.93
CA ALA A 81 -3.66 15.72 18.95
C ALA A 81 -3.77 14.98 17.61
N SER A 82 -4.36 13.77 17.63
CA SER A 82 -4.67 13.00 16.44
C SER A 82 -5.87 12.09 16.64
N VAL A 83 -6.62 11.84 15.57
CA VAL A 83 -7.73 10.87 15.57
C VAL A 83 -7.87 10.23 14.20
N GLU A 84 -8.36 9.00 14.15
CA GLU A 84 -8.68 8.29 12.91
C GLU A 84 -10.19 8.05 12.81
N GLY A 85 -10.74 8.09 11.60
CA GLY A 85 -12.19 7.96 11.38
C GLY A 85 -12.68 8.79 10.19
N GLY A 86 -13.79 9.49 10.38
CA GLY A 86 -14.36 10.44 9.42
C GLY A 86 -14.15 11.87 9.89
N SER A 87 -15.23 12.62 10.09
CA SER A 87 -15.20 13.91 10.77
C SER A 87 -14.61 13.80 12.18
N ALA A 88 -14.02 14.90 12.66
CA ALA A 88 -13.33 14.96 13.94
C ALA A 88 -13.69 16.22 14.72
N ASP A 89 -13.78 16.11 16.04
CA ASP A 89 -13.96 17.23 16.96
C ASP A 89 -12.76 17.31 17.90
N PHE A 90 -12.10 18.47 17.95
CA PHE A 90 -11.00 18.73 18.87
C PHE A 90 -11.37 19.82 19.87
N GLN A 91 -10.90 19.68 21.12
CA GLN A 91 -10.91 20.76 22.10
C GLN A 91 -9.54 21.45 22.06
N LEU A 92 -9.50 22.68 21.56
CA LEU A 92 -8.26 23.43 21.36
C LEU A 92 -8.32 24.77 22.08
N GLU A 93 -7.26 25.09 22.81
CA GLU A 93 -7.10 26.39 23.44
C GLU A 93 -6.99 27.52 22.38
N PRO A 94 -7.28 28.78 22.74
CA PRO A 94 -7.09 29.90 21.82
C PRO A 94 -5.63 30.02 21.37
N GLY A 95 -5.42 30.05 20.05
CA GLY A 95 -4.09 30.03 19.46
C GLY A 95 -4.11 29.63 17.98
N ASP A 96 -2.92 29.61 17.40
CA ASP A 96 -2.72 29.14 16.02
C ASP A 96 -2.28 27.67 16.00
N TYR A 97 -2.69 26.94 14.97
CA TYR A 97 -2.43 25.52 14.77
C TYR A 97 -2.27 25.20 13.28
N PHE A 98 -1.63 24.06 12.98
CA PHE A 98 -1.74 23.42 11.67
C PHE A 98 -2.55 22.14 11.79
N VAL A 99 -3.62 22.04 11.01
CA VAL A 99 -4.45 20.84 10.94
C VAL A 99 -4.14 20.13 9.64
N ASN A 100 -3.68 18.89 9.74
CA ASN A 100 -3.47 17.99 8.61
C ASN A 100 -4.53 16.88 8.63
N VAL A 101 -5.00 16.53 7.45
CA VAL A 101 -5.84 15.35 7.22
C VAL A 101 -5.23 14.53 6.10
N SER A 102 -5.18 13.22 6.28
CA SER A 102 -4.70 12.28 5.27
C SER A 102 -5.73 11.17 5.00
N PHE A 103 -5.89 10.83 3.72
CA PHE A 103 -6.64 9.68 3.22
C PHE A 103 -5.69 8.81 2.36
N GLY A 104 -5.01 7.86 2.99
CA GLY A 104 -3.91 7.14 2.35
C GLY A 104 -2.72 8.06 2.10
N ARG A 105 -2.31 8.23 0.83
CA ARG A 105 -1.26 9.19 0.44
C ARG A 105 -1.82 10.55 0.07
N ALA A 106 -3.12 10.67 -0.13
CA ALA A 106 -3.75 11.97 -0.33
C ALA A 106 -3.83 12.72 0.99
N GLY A 107 -3.63 14.04 0.98
CA GLY A 107 -3.81 14.84 2.18
C GLY A 107 -3.94 16.33 1.91
N ALA A 108 -4.35 17.06 2.94
CA ALA A 108 -4.41 18.51 2.96
C ALA A 108 -3.98 19.05 4.32
N THR A 109 -3.36 20.23 4.33
CA THR A 109 -2.97 20.94 5.55
C THR A 109 -3.55 22.35 5.52
N LYS A 110 -4.17 22.77 6.63
CA LYS A 110 -4.78 24.09 6.80
C LYS A 110 -4.25 24.74 8.08
N LYS A 111 -3.93 26.04 8.01
CA LYS A 111 -3.71 26.85 9.21
C LYS A 111 -5.07 27.10 9.88
N LEU A 112 -5.15 26.85 11.17
CA LEU A 112 -6.32 27.09 12.01
C LEU A 112 -5.96 28.14 13.07
N SER A 113 -6.81 29.14 13.24
CA SER A 113 -6.72 30.12 14.32
C SER A 113 -7.95 30.01 15.20
N VAL A 114 -7.75 29.64 16.45
CA VAL A 114 -8.79 29.53 17.48
C VAL A 114 -8.85 30.85 18.24
N PRO A 115 -9.97 31.60 18.18
CA PRO A 115 -10.08 32.89 18.83
C PRO A 115 -10.29 32.74 20.35
N ARG A 116 -9.94 33.79 21.10
CA ARG A 116 -10.16 33.86 22.54
C ARG A 116 -11.65 33.96 22.90
N GLU A 117 -12.41 34.64 22.05
CA GLU A 117 -13.84 34.87 22.21
C GLU A 117 -14.59 34.43 20.95
N GLY A 118 -15.88 34.08 21.10
CA GLY A 118 -16.67 33.51 20.00
C GLY A 118 -16.51 31.99 19.85
N GLU A 119 -17.22 31.45 18.86
CA GLU A 119 -17.14 30.04 18.45
C GLU A 119 -16.23 29.89 17.22
N VAL A 120 -15.67 28.70 17.04
CA VAL A 120 -14.92 28.36 15.83
C VAL A 120 -15.89 27.77 14.83
N GLU A 121 -15.99 28.38 13.65
CA GLU A 121 -16.78 27.81 12.56
C GLU A 121 -16.25 26.43 12.17
N LYS A 122 -17.15 25.56 11.70
CA LYS A 122 -16.78 24.25 11.18
C LYS A 122 -15.75 24.41 10.07
N GLN A 123 -14.66 23.67 10.17
CA GLN A 123 -13.60 23.68 9.16
C GLN A 123 -13.78 22.52 8.20
N VAL A 124 -14.00 22.84 6.92
CA VAL A 124 -14.06 21.84 5.85
C VAL A 124 -12.76 21.88 5.06
N LEU A 125 -12.14 20.72 4.86
CA LEU A 125 -10.94 20.54 4.05
C LEU A 125 -11.29 19.70 2.80
N VAL A 126 -11.02 20.24 1.62
CA VAL A 126 -11.13 19.49 0.37
C VAL A 126 -9.78 18.82 0.11
N LEU A 127 -9.79 17.50 -0.02
CA LEU A 127 -8.57 16.69 -0.22
C LEU A 127 -8.14 16.67 -1.68
N ASP A 128 -9.06 16.93 -2.61
CA ASP A 128 -8.88 16.69 -4.04
C ASP A 128 -8.34 15.28 -4.30
N ALA A 129 -8.94 14.27 -3.68
CA ALA A 129 -8.39 12.92 -3.62
C ALA A 129 -9.18 11.93 -4.49
N GLY A 130 -8.46 11.09 -5.22
CA GLY A 130 -8.98 9.97 -5.98
C GLY A 130 -8.26 8.66 -5.63
N GLY A 131 -8.58 7.59 -6.36
CA GLY A 131 -7.91 6.31 -6.26
C GLY A 131 -7.41 5.81 -7.61
N ILE A 132 -6.34 5.03 -7.60
CA ILE A 132 -5.93 4.19 -8.73
C ILE A 132 -5.94 2.73 -8.32
N LEU A 133 -6.35 1.88 -9.25
CA LEU A 133 -6.26 0.43 -9.16
C LEU A 133 -5.46 -0.05 -10.37
N LEU A 134 -4.31 -0.67 -10.10
CA LEU A 134 -3.38 -1.10 -11.15
C LEU A 134 -3.40 -2.61 -11.30
N ASN A 135 -3.44 -3.07 -12.54
CA ASN A 135 -3.19 -4.46 -12.89
C ASN A 135 -2.44 -4.54 -14.21
N ALA A 136 -2.02 -5.74 -14.60
CA ALA A 136 -1.37 -5.95 -15.87
C ALA A 136 -1.64 -7.33 -16.46
N VAL A 137 -1.59 -7.38 -17.79
CA VAL A 137 -1.65 -8.58 -18.62
C VAL A 137 -0.44 -8.61 -19.55
N SER A 138 -0.12 -9.77 -20.10
CA SER A 138 0.89 -9.89 -21.15
C SER A 138 0.30 -10.37 -22.46
N GLY A 139 0.78 -9.83 -23.59
CA GLY A 139 0.23 -10.17 -24.90
C GLY A 139 -1.23 -9.73 -25.02
N SER A 140 -2.08 -10.52 -25.67
CA SER A 140 -3.47 -10.14 -25.89
C SER A 140 -4.31 -10.09 -24.61
N ASP A 141 -4.10 -11.03 -23.67
CA ASP A 141 -4.82 -11.08 -22.39
C ASP A 141 -4.22 -12.11 -21.39
N THR A 142 -2.96 -12.51 -21.53
CA THR A 142 -2.38 -13.53 -20.64
C THR A 142 -2.24 -12.95 -19.23
N ARG A 143 -2.88 -13.59 -18.25
CA ARG A 143 -2.80 -13.17 -16.84
C ARG A 143 -1.39 -13.32 -16.31
N ILE A 144 -0.84 -12.23 -15.79
CA ILE A 144 0.43 -12.23 -15.05
C ILE A 144 0.19 -12.69 -13.59
N PRO A 145 0.99 -13.62 -13.03
CA PRO A 145 0.91 -13.96 -11.61
C PRO A 145 1.20 -12.74 -10.72
N ALA A 146 0.37 -12.52 -9.69
CA ALA A 146 0.50 -11.34 -8.83
C ALA A 146 1.86 -11.20 -8.13
N LYS A 147 2.55 -12.33 -7.87
CA LYS A 147 3.88 -12.36 -7.25
C LYS A 147 5.01 -11.88 -8.19
N GLU A 148 4.73 -11.81 -9.49
CA GLU A 148 5.68 -11.39 -10.53
C GLU A 148 5.38 -9.98 -11.02
N LEU A 149 4.36 -9.32 -10.46
CA LEU A 149 3.89 -8.02 -10.92
C LEU A 149 4.04 -6.99 -9.81
N LYS A 150 4.78 -5.93 -10.10
CA LYS A 150 5.06 -4.82 -9.20
C LYS A 150 4.77 -3.50 -9.91
N PHE A 151 4.29 -2.51 -9.17
CA PHE A 151 4.20 -1.14 -9.66
C PHE A 151 4.89 -0.15 -8.72
N ASP A 152 5.63 0.77 -9.31
CA ASP A 152 6.15 1.95 -8.64
C ASP A 152 5.44 3.19 -9.19
N VAL A 153 5.08 4.12 -8.30
CA VAL A 153 4.31 5.32 -8.57
C VAL A 153 5.20 6.53 -8.32
N TYR A 154 5.36 7.36 -9.34
CA TYR A 154 6.17 8.58 -9.28
C TYR A 154 5.31 9.82 -9.58
N SER A 155 5.77 10.98 -9.14
CA SER A 155 5.18 12.26 -9.52
C SER A 155 5.37 12.54 -11.03
N ALA A 156 4.45 13.32 -11.61
CA ALA A 156 4.57 13.80 -12.99
C ALA A 156 5.68 14.85 -13.17
N GLU A 157 6.13 15.50 -12.10
CA GLU A 157 7.20 16.49 -12.17
C GLU A 157 8.57 15.83 -12.12
N VAL A 158 9.45 16.27 -13.02
CA VAL A 158 10.87 15.94 -13.00
C VAL A 158 11.56 16.98 -12.12
N GLN A 159 12.26 16.52 -11.09
CA GLN A 159 13.00 17.37 -10.16
C GLN A 159 14.27 17.92 -10.82
N ALA A 160 14.96 18.82 -10.11
CA ALA A 160 16.15 19.50 -10.63
C ALA A 160 17.33 18.55 -10.92
N ASP A 161 17.35 17.37 -10.31
CA ASP A 161 18.30 16.28 -10.55
C ASP A 161 17.97 15.45 -11.81
N GLY A 162 16.84 15.71 -12.46
CA GLY A 162 16.37 14.94 -13.62
C GLY A 162 15.55 13.69 -13.24
N GLU A 163 15.33 13.42 -11.95
CA GLU A 163 14.56 12.28 -11.48
C GLU A 163 13.13 12.67 -11.10
N ARG A 164 12.20 11.72 -11.21
CA ARG A 164 10.82 11.91 -10.72
C ARG A 164 10.77 11.58 -9.24
N GLY A 165 9.96 12.31 -8.48
CA GLY A 165 9.77 12.02 -7.06
C GLY A 165 9.03 10.70 -6.87
N LEU A 166 9.66 9.73 -6.18
CA LEU A 166 9.01 8.48 -5.80
C LEU A 166 7.88 8.77 -4.81
N VAL A 167 6.67 8.32 -5.13
CA VAL A 167 5.46 8.48 -4.29
C VAL A 167 5.15 7.19 -3.56
N LEU A 168 5.19 6.07 -4.27
CA LEU A 168 5.07 4.73 -3.70
C LEU A 168 5.93 3.75 -4.48
N GLU A 169 6.55 2.83 -3.78
CA GLU A 169 7.20 1.66 -4.36
C GLU A 169 6.43 0.39 -3.98
N ASP A 170 6.65 -0.66 -4.76
CA ASP A 170 6.19 -2.03 -4.45
C ASP A 170 4.67 -2.15 -4.26
N VAL A 171 3.91 -1.42 -5.07
CA VAL A 171 2.45 -1.57 -5.13
C VAL A 171 2.14 -2.93 -5.76
N LYS A 172 1.35 -3.72 -5.03
CA LYS A 172 0.81 -4.99 -5.54
C LYS A 172 -0.36 -4.73 -6.50
N PRO A 173 -0.57 -5.59 -7.50
CA PRO A 173 -1.75 -5.51 -8.35
C PRO A 173 -3.03 -5.56 -7.52
N ASP A 174 -4.10 -5.00 -8.07
CA ASP A 174 -5.44 -4.99 -7.49
C ASP A 174 -5.50 -4.31 -6.10
N THR A 175 -4.52 -3.44 -5.79
CA THR A 175 -4.49 -2.60 -4.59
C THR A 175 -4.94 -1.17 -4.91
N ILE A 176 -5.90 -0.64 -4.15
CA ILE A 176 -6.34 0.75 -4.28
C ILE A 176 -5.30 1.68 -3.64
N VAL A 177 -4.65 2.50 -4.45
CA VAL A 177 -3.75 3.57 -3.99
C VAL A 177 -4.50 4.90 -4.04
N ARG A 178 -4.62 5.56 -2.89
CA ARG A 178 -5.32 6.85 -2.76
C ARG A 178 -4.34 7.99 -2.86
N LEU A 179 -4.56 8.89 -3.81
CA LEU A 179 -3.64 9.97 -4.18
C LEU A 179 -4.41 11.28 -4.33
N ASN A 180 -3.72 12.40 -4.16
CA ASN A 180 -4.27 13.68 -4.59
C ASN A 180 -4.46 13.66 -6.12
N THR A 181 -5.30 14.56 -6.62
CA THR A 181 -5.57 14.74 -8.04
C THR A 181 -4.31 15.19 -8.74
N GLY A 182 -4.05 14.60 -9.90
CA GLY A 182 -2.84 14.85 -10.66
C GLY A 182 -2.53 13.74 -11.63
N THR A 183 -1.47 13.90 -12.40
CA THR A 183 -0.93 12.84 -13.23
C THR A 183 0.24 12.19 -12.50
N TYR A 184 0.32 10.86 -12.56
CA TYR A 184 1.38 10.08 -11.95
C TYR A 184 2.05 9.22 -13.02
N HIS A 185 3.37 9.11 -12.91
CA HIS A 185 4.15 8.23 -13.77
C HIS A 185 4.27 6.87 -13.10
N ILE A 186 3.69 5.85 -13.74
CA ILE A 186 3.65 4.48 -13.25
C ILE A 186 4.69 3.67 -13.97
N VAL A 187 5.53 2.96 -13.21
CA VAL A 187 6.45 1.95 -13.71
C VAL A 187 5.86 0.59 -13.32
N SER A 188 5.53 -0.24 -14.30
CA SER A 188 5.08 -1.62 -14.09
C SER A 188 6.19 -2.57 -14.47
N GLU A 189 6.54 -3.46 -13.54
CA GLU A 189 7.57 -4.48 -13.73
C GLU A 189 6.91 -5.86 -13.74
N TYR A 190 7.26 -6.68 -14.75
CA TYR A 190 6.85 -8.07 -14.85
C TYR A 190 8.09 -8.97 -14.74
N GLY A 191 8.20 -9.69 -13.63
CA GLY A 191 9.41 -10.40 -13.23
C GLY A 191 10.54 -9.44 -12.87
N SER A 192 11.78 -9.94 -12.90
CA SER A 192 12.95 -9.23 -12.35
C SER A 192 14.06 -8.96 -13.38
N VAL A 193 13.79 -9.13 -14.67
CA VAL A 193 14.82 -9.06 -15.72
C VAL A 193 14.71 -7.75 -16.51
N ASN A 194 13.89 -7.74 -17.57
CA ASN A 194 13.86 -6.63 -18.52
C ASN A 194 12.45 -6.27 -19.03
N ALA A 195 11.39 -6.87 -18.47
CA ALA A 195 10.01 -6.56 -18.85
C ALA A 195 9.45 -5.42 -17.97
N VAL A 196 9.62 -4.19 -18.46
CA VAL A 196 9.17 -2.96 -17.79
C VAL A 196 8.34 -2.11 -18.74
N VAL A 197 7.17 -1.65 -18.28
CA VAL A 197 6.29 -0.74 -19.01
C VAL A 197 6.10 0.54 -18.19
N ARG A 198 6.05 1.68 -18.86
CA ARG A 198 5.84 2.99 -18.24
C ARG A 198 4.58 3.64 -18.80
N ALA A 199 3.77 4.24 -17.93
CA ALA A 199 2.53 4.90 -18.31
C ALA A 199 2.25 6.11 -17.41
N ASP A 200 1.70 7.17 -17.99
CA ASP A 200 1.19 8.30 -17.22
C ASP A 200 -0.31 8.13 -16.98
N ILE A 201 -0.73 8.12 -15.73
CA ILE A 201 -2.12 7.89 -15.33
C ILE A 201 -2.64 9.12 -14.58
N LYS A 202 -3.79 9.62 -15.01
CA LYS A 202 -4.48 10.73 -14.37
C LYS A 202 -5.37 10.22 -13.24
N VAL A 203 -5.20 10.80 -12.06
CA VAL A 203 -6.07 10.65 -10.89
C VAL A 203 -7.03 11.82 -10.86
N GLU A 204 -8.32 11.51 -10.72
CA GLU A 204 -9.39 12.50 -10.61
C GLU A 204 -10.06 12.42 -9.24
N ALA A 205 -10.34 13.60 -8.66
CA ALA A 205 -10.99 13.72 -7.37
C ALA A 205 -12.33 12.97 -7.34
N GLY A 206 -12.57 12.21 -6.28
CA GLY A 206 -13.79 11.43 -6.07
C GLY A 206 -13.96 10.21 -6.97
N LYS A 207 -12.99 9.88 -7.84
CA LYS A 207 -13.05 8.73 -8.74
C LYS A 207 -12.03 7.66 -8.40
N LEU A 208 -12.38 6.41 -8.73
CA LEU A 208 -11.43 5.30 -8.83
C LEU A 208 -11.08 5.10 -10.31
N THR A 209 -9.80 5.23 -10.64
CA THR A 209 -9.28 4.99 -11.99
C THR A 209 -8.69 3.59 -12.04
N GLU A 210 -9.29 2.71 -12.84
CA GLU A 210 -8.79 1.37 -13.07
C GLU A 210 -7.94 1.36 -14.34
N ALA A 211 -6.72 0.82 -14.25
CA ALA A 211 -5.81 0.74 -15.38
C ALA A 211 -5.17 -0.65 -15.47
N THR A 212 -5.30 -1.26 -16.64
CA THR A 212 -4.63 -2.51 -17.00
C THR A 212 -3.49 -2.21 -17.95
N ILE A 213 -2.26 -2.43 -17.50
CA ILE A 213 -1.05 -2.24 -18.29
C ILE A 213 -0.79 -3.51 -19.12
N GLN A 214 -0.45 -3.32 -20.39
CA GLN A 214 -0.14 -4.43 -21.30
C GLN A 214 1.38 -4.58 -21.43
N HIS A 215 1.91 -5.68 -20.89
CA HIS A 215 3.30 -6.09 -21.11
C HIS A 215 3.44 -6.84 -22.44
N ARG A 216 4.64 -6.74 -23.02
CA ARG A 216 5.08 -7.61 -24.11
C ARG A 216 6.22 -8.47 -23.60
N ALA A 217 5.88 -9.55 -22.91
CA ALA A 217 6.84 -10.41 -22.24
C ALA A 217 6.28 -11.82 -22.01
N ALA A 218 7.12 -12.79 -21.68
CA ALA A 218 6.65 -14.10 -21.25
C ALA A 218 7.61 -14.77 -20.28
N GLN A 219 7.10 -15.76 -19.54
CA GLN A 219 7.93 -16.60 -18.69
C GLN A 219 8.67 -17.63 -19.55
N ILE A 220 9.97 -17.72 -19.32
CA ILE A 220 10.90 -18.62 -19.98
C ILE A 220 11.47 -19.56 -18.95
N ASN A 221 11.36 -20.86 -19.21
CA ASN A 221 11.97 -21.90 -18.42
C ASN A 221 13.14 -22.49 -19.22
N LEU A 222 14.34 -22.53 -18.64
CA LEU A 222 15.52 -23.08 -19.31
C LEU A 222 15.86 -24.45 -18.74
N LYS A 223 16.29 -25.38 -19.59
CA LYS A 223 16.88 -26.64 -19.13
C LYS A 223 17.91 -27.20 -20.10
N LEU A 224 18.99 -27.74 -19.53
CA LEU A 224 20.00 -28.51 -20.25
C LEU A 224 19.68 -29.98 -20.04
N VAL A 225 19.49 -30.73 -21.11
CA VAL A 225 18.99 -32.11 -21.08
C VAL A 225 19.85 -33.03 -21.93
N SER A 226 19.93 -34.32 -21.57
CA SER A 226 20.63 -35.32 -22.37
C SER A 226 19.85 -35.74 -23.61
N GLU A 227 18.52 -35.73 -23.52
CA GLU A 227 17.57 -36.05 -24.59
C GLU A 227 16.34 -35.15 -24.47
N ALA A 228 15.60 -34.98 -25.56
CA ALA A 228 14.45 -34.07 -25.60
C ALA A 228 13.38 -34.50 -24.57
N GLY A 229 12.88 -33.53 -23.81
CA GLY A 229 11.93 -33.78 -22.71
C GLY A 229 12.54 -34.42 -21.46
N GLY A 230 13.85 -34.66 -21.43
CA GLY A 230 14.55 -35.26 -20.29
C GLY A 230 14.66 -34.35 -19.06
N GLU A 231 15.30 -34.88 -18.01
CA GLU A 231 15.56 -34.16 -16.77
C GLU A 231 16.64 -33.09 -16.93
N ALA A 232 16.49 -32.00 -16.17
CA ALA A 232 17.45 -30.91 -16.15
C ALA A 232 18.76 -31.37 -15.49
N ILE A 233 19.87 -31.12 -16.18
CA ILE A 233 21.20 -31.46 -15.70
C ILE A 233 21.66 -30.44 -14.65
N ALA A 234 22.02 -30.94 -13.47
CA ALA A 234 22.57 -30.16 -12.38
C ALA A 234 23.93 -29.52 -12.72
N ASP A 235 24.38 -28.59 -11.88
CA ASP A 235 25.64 -27.86 -12.02
C ASP A 235 25.76 -27.11 -13.37
N THR A 236 24.63 -26.59 -13.85
CA THR A 236 24.55 -25.80 -15.08
C THR A 236 24.47 -24.31 -14.74
N ALA A 237 25.42 -23.54 -15.28
CA ALA A 237 25.39 -22.09 -15.25
C ALA A 237 24.80 -21.56 -16.56
N TRP A 238 23.86 -20.64 -16.45
CA TRP A 238 23.11 -20.04 -17.54
C TRP A 238 23.48 -18.58 -17.72
N SER A 239 23.63 -18.17 -18.97
CA SER A 239 23.61 -16.77 -19.39
C SER A 239 22.59 -16.64 -20.52
N VAL A 240 21.75 -15.61 -20.46
CA VAL A 240 20.82 -15.25 -21.55
C VAL A 240 21.28 -13.93 -22.13
N LEU A 241 21.49 -13.91 -23.43
CA LEU A 241 21.94 -12.75 -24.18
C LEU A 241 20.79 -12.21 -25.01
N ALA A 242 20.64 -10.88 -25.05
CA ALA A 242 19.79 -10.22 -26.03
C ALA A 242 20.44 -10.30 -27.43
N SER A 243 19.67 -9.95 -28.47
CA SER A 243 20.18 -9.86 -29.85
C SER A 243 21.36 -8.88 -30.04
N SER A 244 21.55 -7.92 -29.13
CA SER A 244 22.72 -7.04 -29.09
C SER A 244 24.01 -7.75 -28.65
N GLY A 245 23.89 -8.95 -28.06
CA GLY A 245 24.98 -9.66 -27.40
C GLY A 245 25.16 -9.31 -25.91
N ASP A 246 24.37 -8.37 -25.38
CA ASP A 246 24.42 -8.02 -23.97
C ASP A 246 23.79 -9.13 -23.11
N ILE A 247 24.41 -9.44 -21.98
CA ILE A 247 23.86 -10.37 -20.99
C ILE A 247 22.69 -9.68 -20.30
N VAL A 248 21.50 -10.28 -20.39
CA VAL A 248 20.27 -9.77 -19.73
C VAL A 248 19.93 -10.56 -18.47
N ALA A 249 20.32 -11.83 -18.37
CA ALA A 249 20.08 -12.64 -17.19
C ALA A 249 21.16 -13.71 -17.02
N GLU A 250 21.44 -14.06 -15.77
CA GLU A 250 22.32 -15.17 -15.39
C GLU A 250 21.68 -16.00 -14.29
N SER A 251 21.98 -17.30 -14.25
CA SER A 251 21.50 -18.19 -13.20
C SER A 251 22.40 -19.40 -13.01
N VAL A 252 22.43 -19.95 -11.80
CA VAL A 252 23.09 -21.25 -11.50
C VAL A 252 22.08 -22.34 -11.14
N SER A 253 20.77 -22.08 -11.36
CA SER A 253 19.74 -23.10 -11.21
C SER A 253 19.81 -24.08 -12.38
N ALA A 254 19.62 -25.38 -12.10
CA ALA A 254 19.48 -26.39 -13.15
C ALA A 254 18.23 -26.14 -14.02
N PHE A 255 17.21 -25.50 -13.44
CA PHE A 255 15.95 -25.14 -14.07
C PHE A 255 15.60 -23.67 -13.75
N PRO A 256 16.27 -22.68 -14.37
CA PRO A 256 15.95 -21.28 -14.16
C PRO A 256 14.60 -20.95 -14.78
N VAL A 257 13.83 -20.15 -14.05
CA VAL A 257 12.60 -19.51 -14.52
C VAL A 257 12.82 -18.01 -14.49
N MET A 258 12.54 -17.34 -15.61
CA MET A 258 12.68 -15.89 -15.73
C MET A 258 11.60 -15.32 -16.63
N VAL A 259 11.29 -14.04 -16.48
CA VAL A 259 10.40 -13.32 -17.39
C VAL A 259 11.26 -12.46 -18.30
N LEU A 260 11.08 -12.60 -19.61
CA LEU A 260 11.80 -11.81 -20.60
C LEU A 260 10.81 -10.99 -21.42
N ALA A 261 11.20 -9.77 -21.78
CA ALA A 261 10.51 -8.98 -22.79
C ALA A 261 10.46 -9.74 -24.13
N GLU A 262 9.49 -9.38 -24.98
CA GLU A 262 9.37 -9.91 -26.33
C GLU A 262 10.62 -9.57 -27.15
N GLY A 263 11.18 -10.54 -27.85
CA GLY A 263 12.41 -10.35 -28.62
C GLY A 263 13.12 -11.66 -28.96
N GLU A 264 14.31 -11.53 -29.53
CA GLU A 264 15.21 -12.63 -29.86
C GLU A 264 16.36 -12.69 -28.85
N TYR A 265 16.67 -13.91 -28.42
CA TYR A 265 17.64 -14.17 -27.36
C TYR A 265 18.47 -15.41 -27.69
N THR A 266 19.66 -15.49 -27.08
CA THR A 266 20.50 -16.69 -27.07
C THR A 266 20.63 -17.18 -25.64
N ALA A 267 20.22 -18.42 -25.37
CA ALA A 267 20.51 -19.10 -24.12
C ALA A 267 21.85 -19.80 -24.22
N ILE A 268 22.74 -19.57 -23.25
CA ILE A 268 24.04 -20.23 -23.12
C ILE A 268 24.04 -21.02 -21.82
N ALA A 269 24.22 -22.33 -21.92
CA ALA A 269 24.39 -23.23 -20.77
C ALA A 269 25.84 -23.71 -20.71
N ARG A 270 26.51 -23.43 -19.60
CA ARG A 270 27.83 -23.96 -19.26
C ARG A 270 27.67 -25.07 -18.24
N ASN A 271 28.15 -26.25 -18.57
CA ASN A 271 28.21 -27.40 -17.66
C ASN A 271 29.63 -27.98 -17.70
N LYS A 272 30.34 -27.90 -16.56
CA LYS A 272 31.77 -28.24 -16.47
C LYS A 272 32.59 -27.44 -17.52
N ASP A 273 33.26 -28.13 -18.43
CA ASP A 273 34.11 -27.54 -19.48
C ASP A 273 33.38 -27.41 -20.84
N LYS A 274 32.08 -27.70 -20.89
CA LYS A 274 31.29 -27.65 -22.12
C LYS A 274 30.33 -26.46 -22.10
N ILE A 275 30.16 -25.87 -23.27
CA ILE A 275 29.23 -24.77 -23.52
C ILE A 275 28.25 -25.22 -24.59
N TYR A 276 26.97 -24.98 -24.32
CA TYR A 276 25.84 -25.25 -25.18
C TYR A 276 25.12 -23.94 -25.42
N GLN A 277 24.64 -23.70 -26.64
CA GLN A 277 23.92 -22.49 -26.96
C GLN A 277 22.72 -22.78 -27.85
N LYS A 278 21.67 -21.98 -27.71
CA LYS A 278 20.48 -22.06 -28.54
C LYS A 278 19.80 -20.71 -28.62
N ASP A 279 19.45 -20.31 -29.83
CA ASP A 279 18.63 -19.13 -30.07
C ASP A 279 17.16 -19.46 -29.85
N PHE A 280 16.41 -18.50 -29.32
CA PHE A 280 14.98 -18.61 -29.10
C PHE A 280 14.30 -17.24 -29.18
N THR A 281 13.01 -17.26 -29.51
CA THR A 281 12.18 -16.06 -29.59
C THR A 281 11.18 -16.06 -28.45
N VAL A 282 11.06 -14.92 -27.77
CA VAL A 282 10.04 -14.67 -26.76
C VAL A 282 8.88 -13.97 -27.46
N SER A 283 7.69 -14.56 -27.39
CA SER A 283 6.44 -13.95 -27.86
C SER A 283 5.59 -13.53 -26.67
N ALA A 284 5.02 -12.33 -26.70
CA ALA A 284 4.24 -11.80 -25.59
C ALA A 284 3.10 -12.74 -25.16
N GLY A 285 3.04 -13.03 -23.87
CA GLY A 285 2.00 -13.87 -23.26
C GLY A 285 2.11 -15.37 -23.57
N GLN A 286 3.18 -15.81 -24.26
CA GLN A 286 3.42 -17.21 -24.58
C GLN A 286 4.62 -17.73 -23.79
N ASN A 287 4.37 -18.46 -22.71
CA ASN A 287 5.44 -19.06 -21.92
C ASN A 287 6.15 -20.16 -22.73
N VAL A 288 7.47 -20.22 -22.64
CA VAL A 288 8.29 -21.13 -23.46
C VAL A 288 9.25 -21.93 -22.59
N ASP A 289 9.32 -23.24 -22.85
CA ASP A 289 10.37 -24.11 -22.34
C ASP A 289 11.49 -24.21 -23.38
N VAL A 290 12.67 -23.70 -23.03
CA VAL A 290 13.85 -23.72 -23.91
C VAL A 290 14.78 -24.83 -23.46
N GLU A 291 14.78 -25.92 -24.22
CA GLU A 291 15.67 -27.06 -24.01
C GLU A 291 16.95 -26.93 -24.83
N LEU A 292 18.10 -27.09 -24.18
CA LEU A 292 19.41 -27.27 -24.81
C LEU A 292 19.80 -28.74 -24.66
N LEU A 293 20.24 -29.37 -25.75
CA LEU A 293 20.71 -30.76 -25.74
C LEU A 293 22.22 -30.81 -25.53
N LEU A 294 22.70 -31.86 -24.86
CA LEU A 294 24.14 -32.15 -24.75
C LEU A 294 24.82 -32.47 -26.09
N THR A 295 24.05 -32.74 -27.14
CA THR A 295 24.55 -33.00 -28.49
C THR A 295 24.76 -31.70 -29.26
N LYS A 296 25.95 -31.59 -29.85
CA LYS A 296 26.39 -30.48 -30.71
C LYS A 296 25.63 -30.44 -32.03
#